data_AF-A0A951PQD2-F1
#
_entry.id   AF-A0A951PQD2-F1
#
_cell.length_a   1.000
_cell.length_b   1.000
_cell.length_c   1.000
_cell.angle_alpha   90.00
_cell.angle_beta   90.00
_cell.angle_gamma   90.00
#
_symmetry.space_group_name_H-M   'P 1'
#
loop_
_entity.id
_entity.type
_entity.pdbx_description
1 polymer ?
#
loop_
_entity_poly.entity_id
_entity_poly.type
_entity_poly.pdbx_seq_one_letter_code
_entity_poly.pdbx_strand_id
1 'polypeptide(L)'
;MSFIRSKKVGEHIYYQEVENYRDESGKHKQRVLKHFGTQDPRSQKYSASDKRGLLKQSLPTTSLKPFPRGPYSLIVADPPWQYTQREKDPTHRNRTPYPNMMDKEILRLQVGEIALKDSYLLLWVTNNHLPLGFRCLETWGFEYKSIFTWVKVSKDGSKPRIGVGHYGRNCTEHFLVATKGKPGSFTKLGLRDIPNVIFSPRTEHSRKPEEFFTIANRLGEALGGQRVELFARAARYGWEVWGNEV
;
A
#
# COMPACT_ATOMS: atom_id res chain seq x y z
N MET A 1 -1.18 -19.39 12.55
CA MET A 1 -0.87 -17.96 12.83
C MET A 1 0.63 -17.82 12.81
N SER A 2 1.18 -17.06 11.86
CA SER A 2 2.63 -16.87 11.74
C SER A 2 3.15 -15.82 12.73
N PHE A 3 4.41 -15.95 13.11
CA PHE A 3 5.14 -15.01 13.97
C PHE A 3 6.60 -14.93 13.55
N ILE A 4 7.28 -13.85 13.93
CA ILE A 4 8.69 -13.65 13.58
C ILE A 4 9.59 -14.22 14.66
N ARG A 5 10.60 -14.97 14.22
CA ARG A 5 11.69 -15.49 15.05
C ARG A 5 13.01 -14.91 14.57
N SER A 6 13.88 -14.55 15.51
CA SER A 6 15.28 -14.26 15.19
C SER A 6 16.14 -15.50 15.41
N LYS A 7 17.17 -15.67 14.58
CA LYS A 7 18.20 -16.69 14.70
C LYS A 7 19.55 -16.01 14.60
N LYS A 8 20.41 -16.19 15.61
CA LYS A 8 21.80 -15.73 15.57
C LYS A 8 22.65 -16.80 14.89
N VAL A 9 23.45 -16.41 13.89
CA VAL A 9 24.46 -17.28 13.26
C VAL A 9 25.75 -16.46 13.17
N GLY A 10 26.78 -16.87 13.92
CA GLY A 10 27.97 -16.05 14.11
C GLY A 10 27.64 -14.69 14.74
N GLU A 11 28.12 -13.60 14.13
CA GLU A 11 27.82 -12.22 14.55
C GLU A 11 26.52 -11.65 13.98
N HIS A 12 25.88 -12.35 13.03
CA HIS A 12 24.69 -11.86 12.33
C HIS A 12 23.39 -12.38 12.95
N ILE A 13 22.36 -11.53 12.92
CA ILE A 13 20.99 -11.89 13.29
C ILE A 13 20.15 -11.99 12.03
N TYR A 14 19.50 -13.14 11.85
CA TYR A 14 18.57 -13.44 10.77
C TYR A 14 17.15 -13.41 11.31
N TYR A 15 16.21 -12.86 10.56
CA TYR A 15 14.80 -12.89 10.91
C TYR A 15 14.05 -13.82 9.97
N GLN A 16 13.14 -14.60 10.53
CA GLN A 16 12.36 -15.60 9.81
C GLN A 16 10.89 -15.42 10.17
N GLU A 17 10.01 -15.44 9.17
CA GLU A 17 8.60 -15.67 9.43
C GLU A 17 8.40 -17.17 9.63
N VAL A 18 7.78 -17.55 10.74
CA VAL A 18 7.59 -18.93 11.15
C VAL A 18 6.13 -19.16 11.45
N GLU A 19 5.62 -20.32 11.05
CA GLU A 19 4.29 -20.77 11.41
C GLU A 19 4.36 -22.00 12.30
N ASN A 20 3.56 -22.00 13.37
CA ASN A 20 3.30 -23.19 14.15
C ASN A 20 2.30 -24.08 13.42
N TYR A 21 2.63 -25.36 13.29
CA TYR A 21 1.74 -26.40 12.78
C TYR A 21 1.86 -27.66 13.65
N ARG A 22 0.90 -28.59 13.53
CA ARG A 22 1.02 -29.93 14.09
C ARG A 22 1.34 -30.90 12.97
N ASP A 23 2.33 -31.75 13.18
CA ASP A 23 2.58 -32.86 12.25
C ASP A 23 1.52 -33.96 12.39
N GLU A 24 1.60 -34.98 11.54
CA GLU A 24 0.67 -36.12 11.52
C GLU A 24 0.67 -36.91 12.84
N SER A 25 1.73 -36.80 13.64
CA SER A 25 1.81 -37.38 14.99
C SER A 25 1.25 -36.47 16.09
N GLY A 26 0.68 -35.32 15.71
CA GLY A 26 0.10 -34.33 16.63
C GLY A 26 1.13 -33.47 17.36
N LYS A 27 2.44 -33.60 17.05
CA LYS A 27 3.52 -32.82 17.69
C LYS A 27 3.57 -31.41 17.12
N HIS A 28 3.80 -30.44 18.01
CA HIS A 28 4.03 -29.05 17.60
C HIS A 28 5.35 -28.91 16.85
N LYS A 29 5.27 -28.33 15.66
CA LYS A 29 6.40 -28.04 14.77
C LYS A 29 6.33 -26.59 14.30
N GLN A 30 7.47 -26.10 13.85
CA GLN A 30 7.62 -24.78 13.27
C GLN A 30 8.18 -24.93 11.86
N ARG A 31 7.57 -24.28 10.87
CA ARG A 31 8.13 -24.15 9.52
C ARG A 31 8.44 -22.70 9.21
N VAL A 32 9.59 -22.45 8.59
CA VAL A 32 9.95 -21.12 8.11
C VAL A 32 9.18 -20.87 6.82
N LEU A 33 8.37 -19.81 6.82
CA LEU A 33 7.63 -19.35 5.64
C LEU A 33 8.49 -18.42 4.78
N LYS A 34 9.32 -17.57 5.41
CA LYS A 34 10.13 -16.57 4.71
C LYS A 34 11.41 -16.22 5.49
N HIS A 35 12.51 -16.02 4.78
CA HIS A 35 13.75 -15.47 5.33
C HIS A 35 13.81 -13.96 5.03
N PHE A 36 14.11 -13.15 6.04
CA PHE A 36 14.43 -11.74 5.91
C PHE A 36 15.96 -11.61 6.10
N GLY A 37 16.60 -10.74 5.31
CA GLY A 37 18.06 -10.69 5.12
C GLY A 37 18.89 -10.42 6.37
N THR A 38 20.20 -10.24 6.19
CA THR A 38 21.15 -9.91 7.26
C THR A 38 21.06 -8.45 7.68
N GLN A 39 21.22 -8.15 8.98
CA GLN A 39 21.41 -6.78 9.47
C GLN A 39 22.88 -6.50 9.84
N ASP A 40 23.35 -5.28 9.53
CA ASP A 40 24.54 -4.68 10.13
C ASP A 40 24.21 -4.21 11.57
N PRO A 41 24.90 -4.72 12.60
CA PRO A 41 24.69 -4.34 14.01
C PRO A 41 24.78 -2.82 14.27
N ARG A 42 25.53 -2.06 13.48
CA ARG A 42 25.72 -0.60 13.66
C ARG A 42 24.54 0.23 13.17
N SER A 43 23.56 -0.39 12.49
CA SER A 43 22.38 0.27 11.95
C SER A 43 21.15 0.21 12.87
N GLN A 44 21.25 -0.42 14.05
CA GLN A 44 20.12 -0.81 14.91
C GLN A 44 19.28 0.40 15.38
N LYS A 45 18.15 0.63 14.70
CA LYS A 45 17.21 1.75 15.00
C LYS A 45 16.22 1.41 16.11
N TYR A 46 16.08 0.13 16.45
CA TYR A 46 15.06 -0.40 17.36
C TYR A 46 15.70 -1.27 18.44
N SER A 47 15.12 -1.28 19.64
CA SER A 47 15.62 -2.09 20.75
C SER A 47 15.49 -3.59 20.46
N ALA A 48 16.33 -4.42 21.10
CA ALA A 48 16.27 -5.88 20.96
C ALA A 48 14.91 -6.49 21.33
N SER A 49 14.14 -5.82 22.21
CA SER A 49 12.77 -6.21 22.59
C SER A 49 11.72 -5.85 21.55
N ASP A 50 12.02 -4.99 20.58
CA ASP A 50 11.09 -4.51 19.57
C ASP A 50 11.10 -5.39 18.30
N LYS A 51 10.50 -6.58 18.41
CA LYS A 51 10.44 -7.56 17.31
C LYS A 51 9.85 -6.99 16.00
N ARG A 52 8.91 -6.04 16.07
CA ARG A 52 8.29 -5.42 14.88
C ARG A 52 9.22 -4.40 14.22
N GLY A 53 9.88 -3.55 15.00
CA GLY A 53 10.88 -2.62 14.50
C GLY A 53 12.06 -3.34 13.85
N LEU A 54 12.52 -4.42 14.49
CA LEU A 54 13.58 -5.27 13.96
C LEU A 54 13.17 -5.98 12.66
N LEU A 55 11.93 -6.47 12.54
CA LEU A 55 11.39 -6.99 11.27
C LEU A 55 11.45 -5.92 10.19
N LYS A 56 10.91 -4.73 10.46
CA LYS A 56 10.90 -3.59 9.53
C LYS A 56 12.31 -3.22 9.03
N GLN A 57 13.30 -3.27 9.93
CA GLN A 57 14.70 -3.02 9.60
C GLN A 57 15.37 -4.19 8.85
N SER A 58 14.90 -5.42 9.04
CA SER A 58 15.42 -6.63 8.36
C SER A 58 14.85 -6.85 6.96
N LEU A 59 13.76 -6.14 6.62
CA LEU A 59 13.23 -6.15 5.27
C LEU A 59 14.29 -5.54 4.34
N PRO A 60 14.68 -6.25 3.26
CA PRO A 60 15.70 -5.75 2.36
C PRO A 60 15.30 -4.35 1.89
N THR A 61 16.21 -3.40 2.06
CA THR A 61 16.11 -2.07 1.41
C THR A 61 16.49 -2.18 -0.08
N THR A 62 16.65 -3.40 -0.59
CA THR A 62 17.43 -3.72 -1.77
C THR A 62 16.62 -3.54 -3.04
N SER A 63 17.11 -2.62 -3.88
CA SER A 63 16.84 -2.45 -5.31
C SER A 63 15.36 -2.44 -5.67
N LEU A 64 14.70 -1.30 -5.48
CA LEU A 64 13.48 -0.99 -6.25
C LEU A 64 13.77 -1.36 -7.72
N LYS A 65 12.89 -2.15 -8.34
CA LYS A 65 12.87 -2.27 -9.80
C LYS A 65 13.03 -0.86 -10.38
N PRO A 66 13.75 -0.68 -11.50
CA PRO A 66 13.82 0.62 -12.15
C PRO A 66 12.41 1.21 -12.24
N PHE A 67 12.28 2.50 -11.93
CA PHE A 67 10.98 3.14 -11.97
C PHE A 67 10.38 2.95 -13.38
N PRO A 68 9.07 2.67 -13.50
CA PRO A 68 8.46 2.37 -14.79
C PRO A 68 8.70 3.52 -15.77
N ARG A 69 8.80 3.22 -17.07
CA ARG A 69 9.08 4.25 -18.08
C ARG A 69 7.81 4.85 -18.70
N GLY A 70 6.67 4.16 -18.61
CA GLY A 70 5.43 4.59 -19.22
C GLY A 70 5.50 4.71 -20.76
N PRO A 71 4.63 5.53 -21.38
CA PRO A 71 3.60 6.37 -20.75
C PRO A 71 2.29 5.61 -20.47
N TYR A 72 1.63 5.91 -19.34
CA TYR A 72 0.38 5.27 -18.93
C TYR A 72 -0.83 6.20 -19.07
N SER A 73 -1.96 5.65 -19.55
CA SER A 73 -3.25 6.36 -19.54
C SER A 73 -3.91 6.33 -18.15
N LEU A 74 -3.60 5.31 -17.34
CA LEU A 74 -4.08 5.15 -15.97
C LEU A 74 -2.95 4.73 -15.04
N ILE A 75 -2.75 5.52 -13.98
CA ILE A 75 -1.82 5.24 -12.90
C ILE A 75 -2.62 5.02 -11.62
N VAL A 76 -2.35 3.93 -10.92
CA VAL A 76 -2.80 3.69 -9.54
C VAL A 76 -1.59 3.79 -8.63
N ALA A 77 -1.70 4.52 -7.53
CA ALA A 77 -0.63 4.60 -6.53
C ALA A 77 -1.18 4.44 -5.11
N ASP A 78 -0.51 3.58 -4.32
CA ASP A 78 -0.73 3.44 -2.87
C ASP A 78 0.59 3.60 -2.11
N PRO A 79 1.12 4.83 -1.98
CA PRO A 79 2.41 5.06 -1.35
C PRO A 79 2.46 4.53 0.09
N PRO A 80 3.63 4.02 0.56
CA PRO A 80 3.81 3.55 1.92
C PRO A 80 3.95 4.74 2.88
N TRP A 81 2.83 5.42 3.13
CA TRP A 81 2.71 6.64 3.93
C TRP A 81 3.36 6.51 5.32
N GLN A 82 4.17 7.50 5.71
CA GLN A 82 4.81 7.51 7.02
C GLN A 82 3.87 8.04 8.11
N TYR A 83 3.45 7.17 9.01
CA TYR A 83 2.83 7.58 10.27
C TYR A 83 3.93 7.92 11.29
N THR A 84 4.07 9.19 11.64
CA THR A 84 5.12 9.66 12.57
C THR A 84 4.83 9.34 14.03
N GLN A 85 3.58 9.03 14.40
CA GLN A 85 3.19 8.85 15.79
C GLN A 85 3.66 7.51 16.35
N ARG A 86 4.48 7.59 17.42
CA ARG A 86 4.85 6.47 18.30
C ARG A 86 5.42 5.25 17.56
N GLU A 87 6.18 5.45 16.47
CA GLU A 87 6.85 4.32 15.77
C GLU A 87 7.87 3.59 16.66
N LYS A 88 8.49 4.31 17.60
CA LYS A 88 9.48 3.77 18.55
C LYS A 88 8.85 3.18 19.82
N ASP A 89 7.54 3.30 20.01
CA ASP A 89 6.85 2.76 21.18
C ASP A 89 6.51 1.28 20.94
N PRO A 90 7.14 0.34 21.67
CA PRO A 90 6.94 -1.08 21.46
C PRO A 90 5.48 -1.53 21.70
N THR A 91 4.72 -0.77 22.49
CA THR A 91 3.32 -1.06 22.85
C THR A 91 2.32 -0.55 21.81
N HIS A 92 2.78 0.29 20.87
CA HIS A 92 1.91 0.87 19.86
C HIS A 92 1.46 -0.19 18.84
N ARG A 93 0.17 -0.52 18.89
CA ARG A 93 -0.42 -1.59 18.06
C ARG A 93 -0.45 -1.25 16.56
N ASN A 94 -0.31 0.04 16.19
CA ASN A 94 -0.46 0.54 14.81
C ASN A 94 0.85 0.74 14.05
N ARG A 95 1.95 0.19 14.53
CA ARG A 95 3.23 0.28 13.81
C ARG A 95 3.15 -0.47 12.49
N THR A 96 3.51 0.19 11.39
CA THR A 96 3.52 -0.44 10.07
C THR A 96 4.61 -1.51 10.02
N PRO A 97 4.31 -2.72 9.51
CA PRO A 97 5.29 -3.80 9.45
C PRO A 97 6.28 -3.69 8.28
N TYR A 98 6.22 -2.60 7.49
CA TYR A 98 7.02 -2.38 6.28
C TYR A 98 7.80 -1.06 6.34
N PRO A 99 8.89 -0.89 5.56
CA PRO A 99 9.60 0.38 5.46
C PRO A 99 8.64 1.45 4.90
N ASN A 100 8.43 2.53 5.65
CA ASN A 100 7.64 3.67 5.15
C ASN A 100 8.58 4.57 4.33
N MET A 101 8.02 5.32 3.37
CA MET A 101 8.75 6.39 2.69
C MET A 101 8.48 7.73 3.39
N MET A 102 9.52 8.54 3.54
CA MET A 102 9.35 9.92 4.01
C MET A 102 8.56 10.73 2.99
N ASP A 103 7.81 11.74 3.44
CA ASP A 103 7.05 12.66 2.57
C ASP A 103 7.89 13.17 1.39
N LYS A 104 9.14 13.58 1.65
CA LYS A 104 10.07 14.08 0.61
C LYS A 104 10.44 13.03 -0.43
N GLU A 105 10.46 11.75 -0.07
CA GLU A 105 10.78 10.66 -0.99
C GLU A 105 9.57 10.36 -1.88
N ILE A 106 8.37 10.38 -1.30
CA ILE A 106 7.11 10.23 -2.05
C ILE A 106 6.97 11.37 -3.07
N LEU A 107 7.15 12.61 -2.62
CA LEU A 107 7.01 13.79 -3.50
C LEU A 107 8.02 13.79 -4.67
N ARG A 108 9.20 13.18 -4.50
CA ARG A 108 10.24 13.09 -5.55
C ARG A 108 9.96 12.04 -6.62
N LEU A 109 8.93 11.20 -6.46
CA LEU A 109 8.59 10.21 -7.47
C LEU A 109 8.18 10.89 -8.78
N GLN A 110 8.70 10.38 -9.90
CA GLN A 110 8.47 10.92 -11.24
C GLN A 110 7.12 10.45 -11.83
N VAL A 111 6.05 10.44 -11.02
CA VAL A 111 4.73 9.92 -11.43
C VAL A 111 4.17 10.73 -12.61
N GLY A 112 4.41 12.04 -12.63
CA GLY A 112 4.00 12.90 -13.74
C GLY A 112 4.72 12.63 -15.06
N GLU A 113 5.95 12.11 -15.03
CA GLU A 113 6.79 11.88 -16.20
C GLU A 113 6.40 10.59 -16.94
N ILE A 114 5.86 9.61 -16.21
CA ILE A 114 5.40 8.33 -16.76
C ILE A 114 3.95 8.38 -17.24
N ALA A 115 3.30 9.54 -17.16
CA ALA A 115 1.89 9.72 -17.50
C ALA A 115 1.74 10.18 -18.96
N LEU A 116 0.74 9.63 -19.67
CA LEU A 116 0.30 10.22 -20.94
C LEU A 116 -0.18 11.67 -20.72
N LYS A 117 -0.13 12.47 -21.80
CA LYS A 117 -0.63 13.86 -21.80
C LYS A 117 -2.05 13.96 -21.27
N ASP A 118 -2.92 13.06 -21.71
CA ASP A 118 -4.30 12.91 -21.24
C ASP A 118 -4.38 11.58 -20.47
N SER A 119 -4.40 11.65 -19.14
CA SER A 119 -4.35 10.47 -18.27
C SER A 119 -5.01 10.68 -16.91
N TYR A 120 -5.25 9.57 -16.22
CA TYR A 120 -5.79 9.52 -14.87
C TYR A 120 -4.75 9.05 -13.85
N LEU A 121 -4.80 9.64 -12.65
CA LEU A 121 -4.16 9.15 -11.44
C LEU A 121 -5.24 8.83 -10.39
N LEU A 122 -5.23 7.60 -9.90
CA LEU A 122 -5.99 7.16 -8.73
C LEU A 122 -5.02 6.99 -7.55
N LEU A 123 -5.03 7.94 -6.62
CA LEU A 123 -4.09 7.99 -5.50
C LEU A 123 -4.77 7.62 -4.19
N TRP A 124 -4.41 6.47 -3.62
CA TRP A 124 -4.89 6.02 -2.31
C TRP A 124 -4.30 6.85 -1.18
N VAL A 125 -5.16 7.33 -0.28
CA VAL A 125 -4.81 8.11 0.89
C VAL A 125 -5.62 7.65 2.11
N THR A 126 -5.03 7.78 3.29
CA THR A 126 -5.77 7.66 4.53
C THR A 126 -6.22 9.03 5.03
N ASN A 127 -7.15 9.06 5.99
CA ASN A 127 -7.65 10.30 6.59
C ASN A 127 -6.51 11.27 6.98
N ASN A 128 -5.45 10.77 7.60
CA ASN A 128 -4.31 11.59 8.05
C ASN A 128 -3.43 12.10 6.89
N HIS A 129 -3.40 11.40 5.76
CA HIS A 129 -2.50 11.69 4.64
C HIS A 129 -3.18 12.46 3.51
N LEU A 130 -4.46 12.83 3.65
CA LEU A 130 -5.16 13.68 2.69
C LEU A 130 -4.36 14.94 2.29
N PRO A 131 -3.79 15.74 3.24
CA PRO A 131 -2.99 16.91 2.86
C PRO A 131 -1.74 16.57 2.03
N LEU A 132 -1.04 15.48 2.35
CA LEU A 132 0.10 15.03 1.56
C LEU A 132 -0.32 14.49 0.19
N GLY A 133 -1.46 13.80 0.12
CA GLY A 133 -2.04 13.35 -1.15
C GLY A 133 -2.29 14.50 -2.12
N PHE A 134 -2.89 15.60 -1.67
CA PHE A 134 -3.07 16.79 -2.51
C PHE A 134 -1.73 17.41 -2.95
N ARG A 135 -0.74 17.48 -2.06
CA ARG A 135 0.63 17.92 -2.44
C ARG A 135 1.27 17.00 -3.49
N CYS A 136 1.01 15.69 -3.42
CA CYS A 136 1.47 14.75 -4.44
C CYS A 136 0.82 15.03 -5.79
N LEU A 137 -0.49 15.27 -5.84
CA LEU A 137 -1.18 15.62 -7.09
C LEU A 137 -0.56 16.87 -7.73
N GLU A 138 -0.38 17.93 -6.95
CA GLU A 138 0.25 19.18 -7.40
C GLU A 138 1.67 18.93 -7.92
N THR A 139 2.52 18.26 -7.12
CA THR A 139 3.93 18.01 -7.46
C THR A 139 4.07 17.13 -8.70
N TRP A 140 3.18 16.16 -8.89
CA TRP A 140 3.20 15.26 -10.04
C TRP A 140 2.45 15.80 -11.26
N GLY A 141 1.87 17.00 -11.18
CA GLY A 141 1.20 17.67 -12.30
C GLY A 141 -0.17 17.09 -12.65
N PHE A 142 -0.93 16.63 -11.65
CA PHE A 142 -2.32 16.16 -11.78
C PHE A 142 -3.30 17.12 -11.12
N GLU A 143 -4.41 17.37 -11.78
CA GLU A 143 -5.51 18.18 -11.26
C GLU A 143 -6.54 17.28 -10.56
N TYR A 144 -6.86 17.57 -9.31
CA TYR A 144 -7.90 16.88 -8.55
C TYR A 144 -9.29 17.06 -9.20
N LYS A 145 -10.09 15.98 -9.23
CA LYS A 145 -11.46 15.99 -9.77
C LYS A 145 -12.50 15.55 -8.75
N SER A 146 -12.25 14.46 -8.04
CA SER A 146 -13.18 13.94 -7.03
C SER A 146 -12.49 12.99 -6.06
N ILE A 147 -13.15 12.71 -4.95
CA ILE A 147 -12.72 11.75 -3.95
C ILE A 147 -13.69 10.58 -3.92
N PHE A 148 -13.14 9.38 -3.89
CA PHE A 148 -13.88 8.14 -3.67
C PHE A 148 -13.56 7.61 -2.28
N THR A 149 -14.57 7.06 -1.61
CA THR A 149 -14.43 6.61 -0.23
C THR A 149 -14.72 5.12 -0.10
N TRP A 150 -13.73 4.37 0.39
CA TRP A 150 -13.95 3.03 0.87
C TRP A 150 -14.39 3.07 2.34
N VAL A 151 -15.67 2.78 2.56
CA VAL A 151 -16.22 2.49 3.89
C VAL A 151 -15.92 1.04 4.23
N LYS A 152 -15.08 0.85 5.24
CA LYS A 152 -14.74 -0.48 5.76
C LYS A 152 -15.91 -0.96 6.58
N VAL A 153 -16.53 -2.05 6.17
CA VAL A 153 -17.67 -2.65 6.87
C VAL A 153 -17.27 -3.92 7.62
N SER A 154 -18.13 -4.39 8.52
CA SER A 154 -18.05 -5.72 9.12
C SER A 154 -18.14 -6.82 8.07
N LYS A 155 -17.78 -8.05 8.43
CA LYS A 155 -17.76 -9.19 7.47
C LYS A 155 -19.13 -9.45 6.83
N ASP A 156 -20.19 -9.20 7.57
CA ASP A 156 -21.59 -9.30 7.15
C ASP A 156 -22.12 -8.01 6.49
N GLY A 157 -21.29 -6.97 6.34
CA GLY A 157 -21.67 -5.69 5.74
C GLY A 157 -22.57 -4.80 6.59
N SER A 158 -23.01 -5.25 7.78
CA SER A 158 -24.08 -4.61 8.54
C SER A 158 -23.70 -3.27 9.18
N LYS A 159 -22.41 -3.03 9.45
CA LYS A 159 -21.95 -1.80 10.11
C LYS A 159 -20.54 -1.38 9.73
N PRO A 160 -20.19 -0.10 9.88
CA PRO A 160 -18.80 0.35 9.78
C PRO A 160 -17.88 -0.37 10.76
N ARG A 161 -16.75 -0.84 10.26
CA ARG A 161 -15.69 -1.48 11.05
C ARG A 161 -14.80 -0.40 11.64
N ILE A 162 -14.97 -0.16 12.94
CA ILE A 162 -14.17 0.77 13.72
C ILE A 162 -12.69 0.39 13.70
N GLY A 163 -11.88 1.25 13.07
CA GLY A 163 -10.42 1.19 13.07
C GLY A 163 -9.83 2.04 14.18
N VAL A 164 -8.58 2.48 13.99
CA VAL A 164 -7.84 3.34 14.92
C VAL A 164 -7.95 4.80 14.53
N GLY A 165 -7.86 5.70 15.50
CA GLY A 165 -7.89 7.15 15.27
C GLY A 165 -8.08 7.91 16.59
N HIS A 166 -7.65 9.17 16.59
CA HIS A 166 -7.59 10.03 17.78
C HIS A 166 -8.74 11.03 17.84
N TYR A 167 -9.10 11.64 16.70
CA TYR A 167 -10.17 12.63 16.57
C TYR A 167 -11.46 12.03 15.97
N GLY A 168 -11.65 10.74 16.20
CA GLY A 168 -12.63 9.88 15.53
C GLY A 168 -12.00 8.53 15.20
N ARG A 169 -12.81 7.46 15.21
CA ARG A 169 -12.31 6.13 14.88
C ARG A 169 -12.39 5.91 13.38
N ASN A 170 -11.24 5.71 12.73
CA ASN A 170 -11.21 5.60 11.27
C ASN A 170 -11.98 4.36 10.79
N CYS A 171 -13.06 4.59 10.04
CA CYS A 171 -13.82 3.55 9.35
C CYS A 171 -13.62 3.61 7.83
N THR A 172 -12.86 4.59 7.33
CA THR A 172 -12.71 4.85 5.90
C THR A 172 -11.24 4.87 5.46
N GLU A 173 -11.05 4.60 4.17
CA GLU A 173 -9.90 5.05 3.36
C GLU A 173 -10.44 5.70 2.10
N HIS A 174 -9.60 6.46 1.40
CA HIS A 174 -10.04 7.20 0.21
C HIS A 174 -9.06 7.00 -0.93
N PHE A 175 -9.53 7.18 -2.15
CA PHE A 175 -8.64 7.46 -3.28
C PHE A 175 -9.06 8.75 -3.97
N LEU A 176 -8.08 9.57 -4.28
CA LEU A 176 -8.24 10.80 -5.04
C LEU A 176 -8.26 10.44 -6.52
N VAL A 177 -9.26 10.93 -7.23
CA VAL A 177 -9.33 10.88 -8.69
C VAL A 177 -8.80 12.19 -9.23
N ALA A 178 -7.72 12.11 -9.98
CA ALA A 178 -7.06 13.26 -10.58
C ALA A 178 -6.74 12.99 -12.06
N THR A 179 -6.59 14.06 -12.84
CA THR A 179 -6.30 13.96 -14.28
C THR A 179 -5.13 14.85 -14.66
N LYS A 180 -4.36 14.40 -15.64
CA LYS A 180 -3.46 15.23 -16.43
C LYS A 180 -4.08 15.44 -17.80
N GLY A 181 -4.07 16.67 -18.31
CA GLY A 181 -4.71 17.00 -19.59
C GLY A 181 -6.24 16.85 -19.56
N LYS A 182 -6.82 16.27 -20.61
CA LYS A 182 -8.27 16.17 -20.85
C LYS A 182 -8.71 14.77 -21.30
N PRO A 183 -8.51 13.70 -20.50
CA PRO A 183 -8.85 12.31 -20.86
C PRO A 183 -10.37 12.01 -20.98
N GLY A 184 -11.24 13.00 -20.76
CA GLY A 184 -12.68 12.83 -20.68
C GLY A 184 -13.15 12.45 -19.27
N SER A 185 -14.32 12.92 -18.85
CA SER A 185 -14.92 12.53 -17.56
C SER A 185 -15.43 11.08 -17.62
N PHE A 186 -15.64 10.45 -16.47
CA PHE A 186 -16.26 9.11 -16.38
C PHE A 186 -17.56 9.02 -17.20
N THR A 187 -18.40 10.05 -17.12
CA THR A 187 -19.66 10.13 -17.88
C THR A 187 -19.46 10.19 -19.39
N LYS A 188 -18.42 10.89 -19.88
CA LYS A 188 -18.05 10.94 -21.31
C LYS A 188 -17.45 9.62 -21.79
N LEU A 189 -16.80 8.89 -20.89
CA LEU A 189 -16.25 7.55 -21.12
C LEU A 189 -17.31 6.44 -20.97
N GLY A 190 -18.59 6.78 -20.77
CA GLY A 190 -19.68 5.80 -20.64
C GLY A 190 -19.84 5.19 -19.24
N LEU A 191 -19.05 5.62 -18.25
CA LEU A 191 -19.03 5.09 -16.88
C LEU A 191 -19.99 5.88 -15.97
N ARG A 192 -21.29 5.83 -16.28
CA ARG A 192 -22.33 6.64 -15.61
C ARG A 192 -22.85 6.05 -14.30
N ASP A 193 -22.57 4.78 -14.06
CA ASP A 193 -23.08 3.94 -12.97
C ASP A 193 -22.04 3.72 -11.86
N ILE A 194 -20.89 4.40 -11.89
CA ILE A 194 -19.83 4.23 -10.90
C ILE A 194 -20.12 5.14 -9.68
N PRO A 195 -20.46 4.58 -8.50
CA PRO A 195 -20.60 5.39 -7.29
C PRO A 195 -19.24 5.80 -6.74
N ASN A 196 -19.18 6.96 -6.09
CA ASN A 196 -17.97 7.44 -5.39
C ASN A 196 -17.79 6.83 -3.99
N VAL A 197 -18.46 5.72 -3.70
CA VAL A 197 -18.39 5.01 -2.42
C VAL A 197 -18.29 3.51 -2.65
N ILE A 198 -17.44 2.85 -1.86
CA ILE A 198 -17.27 1.40 -1.83
C ILE A 198 -17.57 0.94 -0.41
N PHE A 199 -18.47 -0.03 -0.25
CA PHE A 199 -18.69 -0.72 1.02
C PHE A 199 -18.08 -2.11 0.90
N SER A 200 -16.98 -2.36 1.59
CA SER A 200 -16.28 -3.65 1.50
C SER A 200 -15.53 -3.97 2.81
N PRO A 201 -15.51 -5.22 3.28
CA PRO A 201 -14.78 -5.58 4.48
C PRO A 201 -13.26 -5.51 4.27
N ARG A 202 -12.51 -5.20 5.34
CA ARG A 202 -11.04 -5.27 5.29
C ARG A 202 -10.56 -6.72 5.26
N THR A 203 -9.72 -7.05 4.29
CA THR A 203 -9.03 -8.35 4.16
C THR A 203 -7.64 -8.29 4.81
N GLU A 204 -6.59 -8.74 4.12
CA GLU A 204 -5.20 -8.64 4.60
C GLU A 204 -4.79 -7.18 4.85
N HIS A 205 -3.76 -6.99 5.69
CA HIS A 205 -3.33 -5.66 6.08
C HIS A 205 -2.94 -4.81 4.88
N SER A 206 -3.61 -3.67 4.67
CA SER A 206 -3.39 -2.72 3.58
C SER A 206 -3.76 -3.21 2.18
N ARG A 207 -4.42 -4.38 2.04
CA ARG A 207 -5.00 -4.80 0.76
C ARG A 207 -6.24 -3.95 0.47
N LYS A 208 -6.28 -3.39 -0.73
CA LYS A 208 -7.39 -2.57 -1.23
C LYS A 208 -8.54 -3.46 -1.74
N PRO A 209 -9.80 -3.00 -1.68
CA PRO A 209 -10.97 -3.79 -2.06
C PRO A 209 -10.94 -4.17 -3.55
N GLU A 210 -11.42 -5.34 -3.93
CA GLU A 210 -11.46 -5.73 -5.36
C GLU A 210 -12.42 -4.83 -6.16
N GLU A 211 -13.44 -4.27 -5.51
CA GLU A 211 -14.36 -3.30 -6.10
C GLU A 211 -13.64 -2.05 -6.63
N PHE A 212 -12.53 -1.65 -5.99
CA PHE A 212 -11.69 -0.58 -6.53
C PHE A 212 -11.07 -0.98 -7.87
N PHE A 213 -10.56 -2.21 -7.97
CA PHE A 213 -9.96 -2.70 -9.22
C PHE A 213 -11.01 -2.93 -10.30
N THR A 214 -12.25 -3.29 -9.95
CA THR A 214 -13.37 -3.26 -10.90
C THR A 214 -13.54 -1.87 -11.51
N ILE A 215 -13.54 -0.81 -10.69
CA ILE A 215 -13.63 0.58 -11.17
C ILE A 215 -12.41 0.95 -12.02
N ALA A 216 -11.20 0.66 -11.53
CA ALA A 216 -9.96 0.99 -12.22
C ALA A 216 -9.82 0.26 -13.56
N ASN A 217 -10.25 -1.01 -13.64
CA ASN A 217 -10.26 -1.78 -14.89
C ASN A 217 -11.22 -1.19 -15.91
N ARG A 218 -12.47 -0.89 -15.51
CA ARG A 218 -13.46 -0.25 -16.39
C ARG A 218 -12.98 1.10 -16.91
N LEU A 219 -12.36 1.92 -16.04
CA LEU A 219 -11.74 3.17 -16.44
C LEU A 219 -10.59 2.95 -17.42
N GLY A 220 -9.67 2.05 -17.11
CA GLY A 220 -8.55 1.76 -17.98
C GLY A 220 -8.96 1.18 -19.33
N GLU A 221 -10.05 0.41 -19.40
CA GLU A 221 -10.62 -0.13 -20.64
C GLU A 221 -11.19 1.00 -21.49
N ALA A 222 -11.98 1.89 -20.88
CA ALA A 222 -12.55 3.04 -21.57
C ALA A 222 -11.47 4.03 -22.07
N LEU A 223 -10.33 4.10 -21.39
CA LEU A 223 -9.18 4.91 -21.82
C LEU A 223 -8.34 4.24 -22.93
N GLY A 224 -8.37 2.90 -23.04
CA GLY A 224 -7.70 2.15 -24.10
C GLY A 224 -6.16 2.08 -24.05
N GLY A 225 -5.51 2.67 -23.04
CA GLY A 225 -4.04 2.73 -22.92
C GLY A 225 -3.45 1.80 -21.85
N GLN A 226 -2.12 1.84 -21.73
CA GLN A 226 -1.37 1.10 -20.72
C GLN A 226 -1.68 1.59 -19.31
N ARG A 227 -1.61 0.67 -18.34
CA ARG A 227 -1.98 0.90 -16.93
C ARG A 227 -0.87 0.41 -16.02
N VAL A 228 -0.59 1.16 -14.95
CA VAL A 228 0.41 0.78 -13.95
C VAL A 228 -0.13 0.89 -12.53
N GLU A 229 0.20 -0.09 -11.70
CA GLU A 229 0.01 -0.06 -10.24
C GLU A 229 1.37 0.16 -9.56
N LEU A 230 1.55 1.35 -8.96
CA LEU A 230 2.71 1.70 -8.16
C LEU A 230 2.48 1.27 -6.71
N PHE A 231 3.53 0.70 -6.11
CA PHE A 231 3.53 0.06 -4.79
C PHE A 231 2.68 -1.21 -4.71
N ALA A 232 2.55 -1.92 -5.84
CA ALA A 232 1.78 -3.16 -5.93
C ALA A 232 2.37 -4.26 -5.03
N ARG A 233 1.47 -5.13 -4.53
CA ARG A 233 1.84 -6.31 -3.72
C ARG A 233 1.62 -7.64 -4.42
N ALA A 234 0.95 -7.63 -5.56
CA ALA A 234 0.72 -8.80 -6.38
C ALA A 234 0.66 -8.37 -7.85
N ALA A 235 1.03 -9.29 -8.74
CA ALA A 235 0.80 -9.09 -10.17
C ALA A 235 -0.71 -9.05 -10.46
N ARG A 236 -1.11 -8.25 -11.45
CA ARG A 236 -2.50 -8.16 -11.90
C ARG A 236 -2.54 -8.23 -13.43
N TYR A 237 -3.40 -9.11 -13.96
CA TYR A 237 -3.54 -9.26 -15.40
C TYR A 237 -3.94 -7.94 -16.07
N GLY A 238 -3.23 -7.57 -17.14
CA GLY A 238 -3.46 -6.31 -17.86
C GLY A 238 -2.85 -5.06 -17.21
N TRP A 239 -2.05 -5.21 -16.14
CA TRP A 239 -1.35 -4.12 -15.48
C TRP A 239 0.16 -4.34 -15.50
N GLU A 240 0.92 -3.27 -15.74
CA GLU A 240 2.30 -3.22 -15.25
C GLU A 240 2.27 -2.99 -13.74
N VAL A 241 3.16 -3.65 -13.00
CA VAL A 241 3.22 -3.55 -11.54
C VAL A 241 4.63 -3.17 -11.09
N TRP A 242 4.70 -2.23 -10.16
CA TRP A 242 5.95 -1.79 -9.57
C TRP A 242 5.81 -1.78 -8.05
N GLY A 243 6.64 -2.55 -7.34
CA GLY A 243 6.59 -2.67 -5.88
C GLY A 243 7.62 -3.66 -5.36
N ASN A 244 7.90 -3.62 -4.05
CA ASN A 244 8.90 -4.48 -3.41
C ASN A 244 8.44 -5.93 -3.19
N GLU A 245 7.16 -6.21 -3.41
CA GLU A 245 6.53 -7.50 -3.16
C GLU A 245 6.17 -8.25 -4.46
N VAL A 246 6.57 -7.72 -5.62
CA VAL A 246 6.26 -8.25 -6.97
C VAL A 246 7.50 -8.43 -7.84
#